data_AF-A0A2D6D5B9-F1
#
_entry.id   AF-A0A2D6D5B9-F1
#
_cell.length_a   1.000
_cell.length_b   1.000
_cell.length_c   1.000
_cell.angle_alpha   90.00
_cell.angle_beta   90.00
_cell.angle_gamma   90.00
#
_symmetry.space_group_name_H-M   'P 1'
#
loop_
_entity.id
_entity.type
_entity.pdbx_description
1 polymer ?
#
loop_
_entity_poly.entity_id
_entity_poly.type
_entity_poly.pdbx_seq_one_letter_code
_entity_poly.pdbx_strand_id
1 'polypeptide(L)' 'MNYFHIYCEVPAKFGLSTFSRIVKKFGGKCTGYKNKIGSSDFIASAFIPKGKEKEVLTALGKEGLKDIFVSEGSFLMV' A
#
# COMPACT_ATOMS: atom_id res chain seq x y z
N MET A 1 1.76 -15.28 -11.07
CA MET A 1 1.06 -15.21 -9.76
C MET A 1 0.19 -13.97 -9.73
N ASN A 2 -1.08 -14.07 -9.34
CA ASN A 2 -2.09 -13.02 -9.50
C ASN A 2 -2.08 -12.07 -8.28
N TYR A 3 -1.20 -11.06 -8.30
CA TYR A 3 -1.13 -10.00 -7.28
C TYR A 3 -1.75 -8.70 -7.79
N PHE A 4 -2.25 -7.90 -6.87
CA PHE A 4 -2.80 -6.58 -7.08
C PHE A 4 -1.83 -5.54 -6.51
N HIS A 5 -1.54 -4.45 -7.23
CA HIS A 5 -0.58 -3.45 -6.82
C HIS A 5 -1.28 -2.18 -6.34
N ILE A 6 -1.01 -1.78 -5.09
CA ILE A 6 -1.45 -0.50 -4.55
C ILE A 6 -0.32 0.50 -4.55
N TYR A 7 -0.70 1.75 -4.79
CA TYR A 7 0.10 2.93 -4.55
C TYR A 7 -0.70 3.81 -3.59
N CYS A 8 -0.08 4.28 -2.52
CA CYS A 8 -0.77 5.17 -1.60
C CYS A 8 0.17 6.25 -1.08
N GLU A 9 -0.39 7.43 -0.87
CA GLU A 9 0.26 8.46 -0.10
C GLU A 9 0.05 8.15 1.38
N VAL A 10 1.14 7.85 2.07
CA VAL A 10 1.21 7.53 3.49
C VAL A 10 1.64 8.79 4.23
N PRO A 11 0.72 9.43 4.98
CA PRO A 11 1.07 10.59 5.78
C PRO A 11 2.15 10.25 6.80
N ALA A 12 3.04 11.20 7.12
CA ALA A 12 4.02 11.00 8.19
C ALA A 12 3.38 10.57 9.53
N LYS A 13 2.19 11.11 9.82
CA LYS A 13 1.40 10.75 11.02
C LYS A 13 0.91 9.30 11.02
N PHE A 14 0.67 8.71 9.85
CA PHE A 14 0.25 7.32 9.71
C PHE A 14 1.44 6.37 9.92
N GLY A 15 2.59 6.74 9.37
CA GLY A 15 3.84 6.01 9.51
C GLY A 15 3.96 4.81 8.56
N LEU A 16 5.12 4.70 7.90
CA LEU A 16 5.44 3.59 6.99
C LEU A 16 5.44 2.22 7.68
N SER A 17 5.74 2.18 8.97
CA SER A 17 5.73 0.95 9.78
C SER A 17 4.32 0.38 9.95
N THR A 18 3.32 1.25 10.17
CA THR A 18 1.90 0.90 10.25
C THR A 18 1.41 0.35 8.92
N PHE A 19 1.73 1.06 7.82
CA PHE A 19 1.43 0.61 6.46
C PHE A 19 1.98 -0.80 6.19
N SER A 20 3.27 -1.00 6.47
CA SER A 20 3.92 -2.30 6.26
C SER A 20 3.31 -3.42 7.09
N ARG A 21 2.94 -3.13 8.35
CA ARG A 21 2.31 -4.10 9.24
C ARG A 21 0.94 -4.54 8.71
N ILE A 22 0.11 -3.60 8.24
CA ILE A 22 -1.20 -3.90 7.68
C ILE A 22 -1.05 -4.73 6.42
N VAL A 23 -0.22 -4.29 5.47
CA VAL A 23 0.02 -5.02 4.21
C VAL A 23 0.50 -6.46 4.49
N LYS A 24 1.46 -6.65 5.39
CA LYS A 24 1.98 -7.98 5.76
C LYS A 24 0.91 -8.87 6.43
N LYS A 25 0.03 -8.29 7.25
CA LYS A 25 -1.07 -9.02 7.91
C LYS A 25 -1.98 -9.74 6.90
N PHE A 26 -2.14 -9.19 5.71
CA PHE A 26 -2.96 -9.76 4.64
C PHE A 26 -2.15 -10.50 3.58
N GLY A 27 -0.90 -10.88 3.88
CA GLY A 27 -0.03 -11.62 2.95
C GLY A 27 0.55 -10.77 1.81
N GLY A 28 0.44 -9.44 1.90
CA GLY A 28 1.06 -8.51 0.96
C GLY A 28 2.54 -8.24 1.25
N LYS A 29 3.22 -7.66 0.28
CA LYS A 29 4.64 -7.26 0.36
C LYS A 29 4.80 -5.82 -0.08
N CYS A 30 5.37 -4.99 0.78
CA CYS A 30 5.78 -3.63 0.42
C CYS A 30 6.97 -3.70 -0.54
N THR A 31 6.91 -2.92 -1.63
CA THR A 31 7.91 -2.93 -2.71
C THR A 31 8.82 -1.72 -2.69
N GLY A 32 8.35 -0.60 -2.13
CA GLY A 32 9.14 0.60 -2.00
C GLY A 32 8.40 1.72 -1.28
N TYR A 33 9.16 2.73 -0.92
CA TYR A 33 8.66 4.01 -0.45
C TYR A 33 9.55 5.13 -0.98
N LYS A 34 8.95 6.26 -1.34
CA LYS A 34 9.65 7.46 -1.75
C LYS A 34 9.05 8.66 -1.04
N ASN A 35 9.88 9.52 -0.48
CA ASN A 35 9.39 10.76 0.12
C ASN A 35 8.88 11.71 -0.98
N LYS A 36 7.72 12.33 -0.78
CA LYS A 36 7.17 13.31 -1.71
C LYS A 36 7.94 14.61 -1.53
N ILE A 37 8.50 15.13 -2.63
CA ILE A 37 9.30 16.36 -2.60
C ILE A 37 8.46 17.51 -2.03
N GLY A 38 8.95 18.15 -0.97
CA GLY A 38 8.26 19.27 -0.32
C GLY A 38 7.09 18.87 0.60
N SER A 39 6.88 17.57 0.87
CA SER A 39 5.96 17.09 1.90
C SER A 39 6.67 16.20 2.91
N SER A 40 6.04 15.99 4.07
CA SER A 40 6.41 14.92 5.01
C SER A 40 5.78 13.58 4.63
N ASP A 41 4.97 13.54 3.58
CA ASP A 41 4.23 12.35 3.15
C ASP A 41 5.09 11.43 2.27
N PHE A 42 4.83 10.13 2.37
CA PHE A 42 5.55 9.11 1.65
C PHE A 42 4.66 8.47 0.59
N ILE A 43 5.14 8.32 -0.63
CA ILE A 43 4.50 7.48 -1.63
C ILE A 43 4.99 6.04 -1.38
N ALA A 44 4.10 5.17 -0.92
CA ALA A 44 4.40 3.76 -0.69
C ALA A 44 3.70 2.88 -1.71
N SER A 45 4.33 1.76 -2.04
CA SER A 45 3.78 0.76 -2.96
C SER A 45 3.83 -0.63 -2.35
N ALA A 46 2.80 -1.44 -2.63
CA ALA A 46 2.72 -2.80 -2.11
C ALA A 46 1.95 -3.73 -3.04
N PHE A 47 2.41 -4.98 -3.13
CA PHE A 47 1.67 -6.08 -3.75
C PHE A 47 0.79 -6.76 -2.71
N ILE A 48 -0.47 -7.02 -3.07
CA ILE A 48 -1.46 -7.68 -2.24
C ILE A 48 -2.01 -8.88 -3.01
N PRO A 49 -2.20 -10.05 -2.37
CA PRO A 49 -2.85 -11.18 -3.03
C PRO A 49 -4.25 -10.80 -3.54
N LYS A 50 -4.63 -11.24 -4.75
CA LYS A 50 -6.01 -11.09 -5.22
C LYS A 50 -7.01 -11.73 -4.25
N GLY A 51 -8.17 -11.09 -4.07
CA GLY A 51 -9.20 -11.49 -3.12
C GLY A 51 -9.06 -10.89 -1.71
N LYS A 52 -7.94 -10.20 -1.42
CA LYS A 52 -7.72 -9.47 -0.17
C LYS A 52 -7.78 -7.95 -0.34
N GLU A 53 -8.14 -7.45 -1.53
CA GLU A 53 -8.10 -6.02 -1.85
C GLU A 53 -9.01 -5.23 -0.90
N LYS A 54 -10.27 -5.65 -0.78
CA LYS A 54 -11.26 -4.96 0.05
C LYS A 54 -10.88 -4.97 1.54
N GLU A 55 -10.34 -6.08 2.03
CA GLU A 55 -9.91 -6.22 3.43
C GLU A 55 -8.73 -5.29 3.75
N VAL A 56 -7.73 -5.23 2.86
CA VAL A 56 -6.56 -4.35 3.05
C VAL A 56 -6.96 -2.88 2.94
N LEU A 57 -7.72 -2.50 1.91
CA LEU A 57 -8.18 -1.12 1.75
C LEU A 57 -9.03 -0.66 2.94
N THR A 58 -9.90 -1.53 3.46
CA THR A 58 -10.69 -1.24 4.66
C THR A 58 -9.80 -1.08 5.89
N ALA A 59 -8.80 -1.95 6.08
CA ALA A 59 -7.89 -1.85 7.22
C ALA A 59 -7.03 -0.58 7.16
N LEU A 60 -6.51 -0.24 5.99
CA LEU A 60 -5.77 1.01 5.77
C LEU A 60 -6.66 2.24 6.01
N GLY A 61 -7.90 2.22 5.52
CA GLY A 61 -8.88 3.28 5.74
C GLY A 61 -9.26 3.49 7.21
N LYS A 62 -9.43 2.41 7.98
CA LYS A 62 -9.70 2.47 9.43
C LYS A 62 -8.58 3.14 10.22
N GLU A 63 -7.34 2.96 9.78
CA GLU A 63 -6.14 3.55 10.40
C GLU A 63 -5.89 4.99 9.90
N GLY A 64 -6.75 5.51 9.02
CA GLY A 64 -6.73 6.90 8.56
C GLY A 64 -6.06 7.14 7.21
N LEU A 65 -5.72 6.09 6.45
CA LEU A 65 -5.19 6.22 5.09
C LEU A 65 -6.33 6.44 4.10
N LYS A 66 -6.39 7.61 3.45
CA LYS A 66 -7.53 7.98 2.58
C LYS A 66 -7.19 7.94 1.08
N ASP A 67 -5.95 8.26 0.72
CA ASP A 67 -5.52 8.41 -0.67
C ASP A 67 -4.79 7.16 -1.17
N ILE A 68 -5.57 6.09 -1.38
CA ILE A 68 -5.06 4.80 -1.89
C ILE A 68 -5.48 4.65 -3.35
N PHE A 69 -4.48 4.64 -4.23
CA PHE A 69 -4.63 4.39 -5.65
C PHE A 69 -4.38 2.92 -5.96
N VAL A 70 -5.32 2.36 -6.70
CA VAL A 70 -5.43 0.95 -7.01
C VAL A 70 -5.08 0.80 -8.48
N SER A 71 -3.99 0.12 -8.81
CA SER A 71 -3.61 -0.15 -10.20
C SER A 71 -3.70 -1.64 -10.46
N GLU A 72 -4.59 -2.05 -11.37
CA GLU A 72 -4.63 -3.40 -11.92
C GLU A 72 -3.48 -3.59 -12.94
N GLY A 73 -2.24 -3.35 -12.51
CA GLY A 73 -1.05 -3.64 -13.30
C GLY A 73 -0.64 -5.08 -13.08
N SER A 74 -0.87 -5.95 -14.07
CA SER A 74 -0.21 -7.24 -14.15
C SER A 74 1.30 -7.01 -14.26
N PHE A 75 2.02 -7.10 -13.15
CA PHE A 75 3.48 -7.02 -13.16
C PHE A 75 4.02 -8.37 -13.63
N LEU A 76 4.58 -8.42 -14.85
CA LEU A 76 5.41 -9.53 -15.30
C LEU A 76 6.70 -9.46 -14.47
N MET A 77 6.85 -10.35 -13.48
CA MET A 77 8.14 -10.55 -12.82
C MET A 77 9.02 -11.31 -13.83
N VAL A 78 9.82 -10.58 -14.60
CA VAL A 78 10.83 -11.14 -15.51
C VAL A 78 12.04 -11.60 -14.72
#